data_AF-A0A933S5I2-F1
#
_entry.id   AF-A0A933S5I2-F1
#
_cell.length_a   1.000
_cell.length_b   1.000
_cell.length_c   1.000
_cell.angle_alpha   90.00
_cell.angle_beta   90.00
_cell.angle_gamma   90.00
#
_symmetry.space_group_name_H-M   'P 1'
#
loop_
_entity.id
_entity.type
_entity.pdbx_description
1 polymer ?
#
loop_
_entity_poly.entity_id
_entity_poly.type
_entity_poly.pdbx_seq_one_letter_code
_entity_poly.pdbx_strand_id
1 'polypeptide(L)'
;MREDVPQWNWYNAQFMFAFEDQIRSNPTQPIGKFFEDFKTKNGLEMIPFHLKNPGVVISLLYALLVVPMEIWERDPKRTGFPFKTQGEFRITKGKHKDTWDFLRLLRNSVSHAHFTIYSENNIYRFWNSNKGKIDFETEITQAGLGLFLTEIGKYYVNEVKQKSAPHLSQL
;
A
#
# COMPACT_ATOMS: atom_id res chain seq x y z
N MET A 1 -5.70 -18.00 -5.80
CA MET A 1 -5.76 -16.51 -5.98
C MET A 1 -6.62 -15.78 -4.95
N ARG A 2 -7.95 -16.03 -4.84
CA ARG A 2 -8.76 -15.47 -3.73
C ARG A 2 -8.35 -15.99 -2.36
N GLU A 3 -7.85 -17.21 -2.30
CA GLU A 3 -7.39 -17.87 -1.06
C GLU A 3 -5.97 -17.46 -0.65
N ASP A 4 -5.14 -17.08 -1.63
CA ASP A 4 -3.75 -16.72 -1.42
C ASP A 4 -3.62 -15.39 -0.65
N VAL A 5 -4.47 -14.40 -0.95
CA VAL A 5 -4.42 -13.10 -0.24
C VAL A 5 -4.72 -13.25 1.26
N PRO A 6 -5.80 -13.94 1.68
CA PRO A 6 -6.02 -14.29 3.09
C PRO A 6 -4.86 -15.06 3.72
N GLN A 7 -4.32 -16.06 3.02
CA GLN A 7 -3.20 -16.86 3.53
C GLN A 7 -1.95 -16.01 3.77
N TRP A 8 -1.57 -15.19 2.79
CA TRP A 8 -0.40 -14.31 2.93
C TRP A 8 -0.63 -13.23 3.98
N ASN A 9 -1.83 -12.66 4.08
CA ASN A 9 -2.20 -11.74 5.14
C ASN A 9 -2.09 -12.38 6.53
N TRP A 10 -2.50 -13.64 6.66
CA TRP A 10 -2.34 -14.38 7.91
C TRP A 10 -0.87 -14.53 8.28
N TYR A 11 0.00 -14.94 7.33
CA TYR A 11 1.44 -15.02 7.59
C TYR A 11 2.06 -13.67 7.93
N ASN A 12 1.64 -12.57 7.30
CA ASN A 12 2.11 -11.23 7.68
C ASN A 12 1.69 -10.85 9.09
N ALA A 13 0.44 -11.13 9.47
CA ALA A 13 -0.04 -10.84 10.81
C ALA A 13 0.77 -11.62 11.86
N GLN A 14 0.97 -12.92 11.64
CA GLN A 14 1.83 -13.76 12.48
C GLN A 14 3.26 -13.22 12.58
N PHE A 15 3.83 -12.77 11.45
CA PHE A 15 5.16 -12.16 11.44
C PHE A 15 5.21 -10.90 12.30
N MET A 16 4.24 -10.00 12.18
CA MET A 16 4.19 -8.76 12.99
C MET A 16 4.07 -9.05 14.48
N PHE A 17 3.19 -9.99 14.88
CA PHE A 17 3.03 -10.37 16.29
C PHE A 17 4.29 -11.01 16.84
N ALA A 18 4.88 -11.98 16.11
CA ALA A 18 6.12 -12.62 16.49
C ALA A 18 7.29 -11.62 16.59
N PHE A 19 7.32 -10.61 15.72
CA PHE A 19 8.36 -9.59 15.72
C PHE A 19 8.26 -8.67 16.95
N GLU A 20 7.05 -8.28 17.33
CA GLU A 20 6.83 -7.50 18.56
C GLU A 20 7.25 -8.32 19.81
N ASP A 21 6.85 -9.58 19.88
CA ASP A 21 7.25 -10.48 20.96
C ASP A 21 8.77 -10.67 21.02
N GLN A 22 9.41 -10.78 19.86
CA GLN A 22 10.86 -10.91 19.74
C GLN A 22 11.59 -9.68 20.29
N ILE A 23 11.14 -8.47 19.93
CA ILE A 23 11.74 -7.22 20.45
C ILE A 23 11.66 -7.18 21.98
N ARG A 24 10.57 -7.66 22.58
CA ARG A 24 10.37 -7.65 24.03
C ARG A 24 11.19 -8.72 24.75
N SER A 25 11.24 -9.93 24.19
CA SER A 25 11.82 -11.10 24.85
C SER A 25 13.31 -11.32 24.56
N ASN A 26 13.79 -10.93 23.39
CA ASN A 26 15.19 -11.08 22.98
C ASN A 26 15.60 -9.96 21.99
N PRO A 27 15.77 -8.72 22.49
CA PRO A 27 16.05 -7.54 21.65
C PRO A 27 17.39 -7.59 20.91
N THR A 28 18.31 -8.46 21.33
CA THR A 28 19.66 -8.58 20.74
C THR A 28 19.72 -9.48 19.52
N GLN A 29 18.64 -10.22 19.21
CA GLN A 29 18.65 -11.09 18.04
C GLN A 29 18.75 -10.29 16.74
N PRO A 30 19.67 -10.64 15.82
CA PRO A 30 19.71 -10.01 14.51
C PRO A 30 18.41 -10.27 13.74
N ILE A 31 17.85 -9.22 13.11
CA ILE A 31 16.58 -9.29 12.35
C ILE A 31 16.62 -10.40 11.28
N GLY A 32 17.77 -10.56 10.60
CA GLY A 32 17.94 -11.62 9.62
C GLY A 32 17.76 -13.02 10.22
N LYS A 33 18.27 -13.25 11.44
CA LYS A 33 18.10 -14.54 12.13
C LYS A 33 16.64 -14.75 12.56
N PHE A 34 15.99 -13.72 13.10
CA PHE A 34 14.56 -13.78 13.42
C PHE A 34 13.71 -14.15 12.20
N PHE A 35 14.01 -13.57 11.03
CA PHE A 35 13.29 -13.85 9.79
C PHE A 35 13.43 -15.31 9.35
N GLU A 36 14.63 -15.87 9.42
CA GLU A 36 14.87 -17.29 9.13
C GLU A 36 14.15 -18.20 10.14
N ASP A 37 14.26 -17.92 11.44
CA ASP A 37 13.60 -18.69 12.51
C ASP A 37 12.06 -18.67 12.32
N PHE A 38 11.50 -17.52 11.93
CA PHE A 38 10.08 -17.39 11.61
C PHE A 38 9.68 -18.29 10.44
N LYS A 39 10.47 -18.33 9.36
CA LYS A 39 10.17 -19.19 8.21
C LYS A 39 10.19 -20.66 8.59
N THR A 40 11.22 -21.11 9.31
CA THR A 40 11.33 -22.50 9.78
C THR A 40 10.15 -22.89 10.67
N LYS A 41 9.81 -22.05 11.66
CA LYS A 41 8.68 -22.32 12.57
C LYS A 41 7.33 -22.48 11.86
N ASN A 42 7.16 -21.80 10.72
CA ASN A 42 5.91 -21.78 9.96
C ASN A 42 5.95 -22.66 8.70
N GLY A 43 6.99 -23.47 8.50
CA GLY A 43 7.11 -24.34 7.32
C GLY A 43 7.25 -23.59 5.99
N LEU A 44 7.81 -22.37 6.02
CA LEU A 44 7.97 -21.48 4.86
C LEU A 44 9.37 -21.58 4.22
N GLU A 45 10.16 -22.59 4.55
CA GLU A 45 11.56 -22.70 4.12
C GLU A 45 11.70 -22.88 2.61
N MET A 46 10.78 -23.65 2.02
CA MET A 46 10.71 -23.94 0.59
C MET A 46 9.78 -22.99 -0.17
N ILE A 47 9.17 -22.03 0.53
CA ILE A 47 8.18 -21.11 -0.02
C ILE A 47 8.76 -19.70 0.02
N PRO A 48 8.77 -18.95 -1.09
CA PRO A 48 9.27 -17.59 -1.10
C PRO A 48 8.28 -16.66 -0.36
N PHE A 49 8.38 -16.62 0.98
CA PHE A 49 7.63 -15.68 1.80
C PHE A 49 8.18 -14.27 1.60
N HIS A 50 7.38 -13.43 0.96
CA HIS A 50 7.69 -12.02 0.78
C HIS A 50 6.90 -11.18 1.77
N LEU A 51 7.61 -10.38 2.57
CA LEU A 51 7.00 -9.35 3.42
C LEU A 51 6.15 -8.34 2.62
N LYS A 52 6.44 -8.17 1.33
CA LYS A 52 5.67 -7.34 0.39
C LYS A 52 4.79 -8.19 -0.53
N ASN A 53 3.97 -9.06 0.04
CA ASN A 53 2.96 -9.79 -0.73
C ASN A 53 1.74 -8.91 -1.06
N PRO A 54 0.86 -9.35 -1.98
CA PRO A 54 -0.25 -8.52 -2.44
C PRO A 54 -1.19 -8.05 -1.34
N GLY A 55 -1.36 -8.86 -0.29
CA GLY A 55 -2.18 -8.51 0.85
C GLY A 55 -1.63 -7.30 1.63
N VAL A 56 -0.32 -7.25 1.90
CA VAL A 56 0.33 -6.07 2.50
C VAL A 56 0.21 -4.86 1.60
N VAL A 57 0.45 -5.03 0.30
CA VAL A 57 0.41 -3.93 -0.68
C VAL A 57 -0.98 -3.27 -0.69
N ILE A 58 -2.05 -4.06 -0.74
CA ILE A 58 -3.43 -3.55 -0.67
C ILE A 58 -3.72 -2.91 0.69
N SER A 59 -3.27 -3.52 1.79
CA SER A 59 -3.47 -2.98 3.14
C SER A 59 -2.79 -1.63 3.31
N LEU A 60 -1.57 -1.47 2.78
CA LEU A 60 -0.85 -0.20 2.76
C LEU A 60 -1.53 0.84 1.87
N LEU A 61 -2.04 0.46 0.70
CA LEU A 61 -2.85 1.37 -0.13
C LEU A 61 -4.06 1.87 0.66
N TYR A 62 -4.77 1.00 1.36
CA TYR A 62 -5.91 1.38 2.18
C TYR A 62 -5.51 2.33 3.31
N ALA A 63 -4.48 1.97 4.08
CA ALA A 63 -3.98 2.77 5.20
C ALA A 63 -3.41 4.13 4.77
N LEU A 64 -2.86 4.24 3.55
CA LEU A 64 -2.21 5.46 3.07
C LEU A 64 -3.07 6.31 2.13
N LEU A 65 -4.13 5.78 1.52
CA LEU A 65 -5.01 6.56 0.63
C LEU A 65 -6.44 6.67 1.14
N VAL A 66 -6.98 5.62 1.77
CA VAL A 66 -8.39 5.57 2.16
C VAL A 66 -8.59 6.16 3.56
N VAL A 67 -7.94 5.61 4.57
CA VAL A 67 -8.07 6.06 5.98
C VAL A 67 -7.78 7.56 6.15
N PRO A 68 -6.65 8.09 5.65
CA PRO A 68 -6.30 9.50 5.81
C PRO A 68 -7.04 10.46 4.87
N MET A 69 -8.16 10.04 4.23
CA MET A 69 -8.94 10.85 3.28
C MET A 69 -9.18 12.29 3.74
N GLU A 70 -9.49 12.50 5.02
CA GLU A 70 -9.74 13.83 5.59
C GLU A 70 -8.53 14.76 5.46
N ILE A 71 -7.30 14.24 5.58
CA ILE A 71 -6.07 15.03 5.46
C ILE A 71 -5.93 15.57 4.04
N TRP A 72 -6.30 14.77 3.05
CA TRP A 72 -6.20 15.17 1.66
C TRP A 72 -7.32 16.11 1.22
N GLU A 73 -8.55 15.88 1.70
CA GLU A 73 -9.73 16.63 1.30
C GLU A 73 -9.87 17.97 2.02
N ARG A 74 -9.26 18.12 3.19
CA ARG A 74 -9.24 19.38 3.94
C ARG A 74 -8.29 20.42 3.38
N ASP A 75 -7.36 20.07 2.49
CA ASP A 75 -6.51 21.06 1.84
C ASP A 75 -7.29 21.77 0.72
N PRO A 76 -7.70 23.05 0.90
CA PRO A 76 -8.49 23.78 -0.10
C PRO A 76 -7.72 23.99 -1.41
N LYS A 77 -6.38 23.86 -1.40
CA LYS A 77 -5.57 23.96 -2.62
C LYS A 77 -5.49 22.65 -3.39
N ARG A 78 -5.95 21.53 -2.80
CA ARG A 78 -5.60 20.15 -3.19
C ARG A 78 -4.08 19.98 -3.09
N THR A 79 -3.62 18.80 -2.65
CA THR A 79 -2.18 18.59 -2.41
C THR A 79 -1.32 19.05 -3.60
N GLY A 80 -0.37 19.95 -3.35
CA GLY A 80 0.62 20.39 -4.35
C GLY A 80 1.75 19.38 -4.57
N PHE A 81 1.66 18.20 -3.93
CA PHE A 81 2.69 17.18 -4.00
C PHE A 81 2.71 16.54 -5.40
N PRO A 82 3.85 16.60 -6.12
CA PRO A 82 3.95 16.02 -7.45
C PRO A 82 4.15 14.50 -7.32
N PHE A 83 3.08 13.72 -7.49
CA PHE A 83 3.17 12.26 -7.55
C PHE A 83 3.78 11.82 -8.88
N LYS A 84 5.11 11.79 -8.96
CA LYS A 84 5.82 11.43 -10.20
C LYS A 84 5.55 9.99 -10.60
N THR A 85 5.36 9.11 -9.62
CA THR A 85 5.05 7.69 -9.85
C THR A 85 3.64 7.46 -10.36
N GLN A 86 2.79 8.50 -10.48
CA GLN A 86 1.56 8.42 -11.25
C GLN A 86 1.81 7.95 -12.69
N GLY A 87 2.98 8.27 -13.28
CA GLY A 87 3.36 7.82 -14.62
C GLY A 87 3.56 6.30 -14.74
N GLU A 88 3.68 5.57 -13.64
CA GLU A 88 3.76 4.10 -13.63
C GLU A 88 2.39 3.44 -13.88
N PHE A 89 1.30 4.21 -13.76
CA PHE A 89 -0.05 3.73 -14.01
C PHE A 89 -0.41 3.83 -15.48
N ARG A 90 -0.79 2.70 -16.07
CA ARG A 90 -1.39 2.64 -17.40
C ARG A 90 -2.90 2.79 -17.30
N ILE A 91 -3.43 3.94 -17.72
CA ILE A 91 -4.88 4.14 -17.84
C ILE A 91 -5.40 3.32 -19.03
N THR A 92 -6.24 2.33 -18.75
CA THR A 92 -6.87 1.48 -19.77
C THR A 92 -8.26 1.99 -20.13
N LYS A 93 -8.91 2.76 -19.25
CA LYS A 93 -10.22 3.38 -19.50
C LYS A 93 -10.42 4.68 -18.74
N GLY A 94 -11.13 5.61 -19.38
CA GLY A 94 -11.48 6.88 -18.78
C GLY A 94 -10.40 7.94 -18.93
N LYS A 95 -10.61 9.08 -18.27
CA LYS A 95 -9.64 10.17 -18.16
C LYS A 95 -9.73 10.72 -16.74
N HIS A 96 -8.61 11.23 -16.24
CA HIS A 96 -8.58 12.04 -15.02
C HIS A 96 -8.10 13.44 -15.38
N LYS A 97 -8.58 14.45 -14.66
CA LYS A 97 -8.29 15.87 -14.98
C LYS A 97 -6.94 16.33 -14.46
N ASP A 98 -6.54 15.81 -13.32
CA ASP A 98 -5.33 16.18 -12.60
C ASP A 98 -4.91 15.02 -11.67
N THR A 99 -3.77 15.17 -11.00
CA THR A 99 -3.26 14.21 -10.01
C THR A 99 -4.27 13.96 -8.89
N TRP A 100 -5.01 14.98 -8.46
CA TRP A 100 -6.01 14.86 -7.41
C TRP A 100 -7.16 13.94 -7.83
N ASP A 101 -7.69 14.14 -9.02
CA ASP A 101 -8.74 13.34 -9.60
C ASP A 101 -8.30 11.88 -9.77
N PHE A 102 -7.05 11.65 -10.20
CA PHE A 102 -6.46 10.31 -10.23
C PHE A 102 -6.42 9.65 -8.85
N LEU A 103 -5.87 10.32 -7.84
CA LEU A 103 -5.77 9.80 -6.48
C LEU A 103 -7.15 9.49 -5.89
N ARG A 104 -8.12 10.37 -6.11
CA ARG A 104 -9.51 10.19 -5.68
C ARG A 104 -10.14 8.96 -6.33
N LEU A 105 -9.94 8.79 -7.64
CA LEU A 105 -10.44 7.63 -8.37
C LEU A 105 -9.77 6.34 -7.89
N LEU A 106 -8.45 6.32 -7.74
CA LEU A 106 -7.72 5.16 -7.22
C LEU A 106 -8.16 4.80 -5.80
N ARG A 107 -8.31 5.79 -4.92
CA ARG A 107 -8.84 5.61 -3.56
C ARG A 107 -10.21 4.97 -3.59
N ASN A 108 -11.13 5.49 -4.41
CA ASN A 108 -12.47 4.92 -4.52
C ASN A 108 -12.43 3.45 -4.97
N SER A 109 -11.52 3.11 -5.89
CA SER A 109 -11.32 1.72 -6.29
C SER A 109 -10.89 0.85 -5.11
N VAL A 110 -9.95 1.32 -4.29
CA VAL A 110 -9.47 0.60 -3.12
C VAL A 110 -10.54 0.50 -2.03
N SER A 111 -11.27 1.59 -1.71
CA SER A 111 -12.27 1.62 -0.65
C SER A 111 -13.48 0.73 -0.92
N HIS A 112 -13.82 0.53 -2.18
CA HIS A 112 -14.92 -0.35 -2.62
C HIS A 112 -14.47 -1.75 -3.05
N ALA A 113 -13.18 -2.08 -2.84
CA ALA A 113 -12.59 -3.34 -3.29
C ALA A 113 -12.77 -3.62 -4.80
N HIS A 114 -12.80 -2.56 -5.61
CA HIS A 114 -12.84 -2.62 -7.07
C HIS A 114 -11.42 -2.75 -7.64
N PHE A 115 -10.79 -3.89 -7.35
CA PHE A 115 -9.48 -4.22 -7.88
C PHE A 115 -9.33 -5.73 -8.12
N THR A 116 -8.34 -6.08 -8.93
CA THR A 116 -7.93 -7.46 -9.20
C THR A 116 -6.43 -7.53 -9.32
N ILE A 117 -5.84 -8.61 -8.84
CA ILE A 117 -4.40 -8.86 -8.89
C ILE A 117 -4.18 -10.02 -9.83
N TYR A 118 -3.43 -9.80 -10.90
CA TYR A 118 -3.03 -10.84 -11.86
C TYR A 118 -1.63 -11.32 -11.46
N SER A 119 -1.57 -12.38 -10.66
CA SER A 119 -0.31 -12.91 -10.10
C SER A 119 0.67 -13.39 -11.16
N GLU A 120 0.18 -13.93 -12.28
CA GLU A 120 1.00 -14.42 -13.39
C GLU A 120 1.93 -13.35 -13.95
N ASN A 121 1.44 -12.10 -14.00
CA ASN A 121 2.16 -10.97 -14.58
C ASN A 121 2.52 -9.90 -13.54
N ASN A 122 2.22 -10.14 -12.25
CA ASN A 122 2.38 -9.16 -11.16
C ASN A 122 1.73 -7.81 -11.46
N ILE A 123 0.52 -7.82 -12.04
CA ILE A 123 -0.23 -6.61 -12.40
C ILE A 123 -1.41 -6.42 -11.45
N TYR A 124 -1.61 -5.20 -11.00
CA TYR A 124 -2.77 -4.75 -10.23
C TYR A 124 -3.64 -3.93 -11.16
N ARG A 125 -4.93 -4.27 -11.24
CA ARG A 125 -5.95 -3.50 -11.95
C ARG A 125 -6.92 -2.91 -10.95
N PHE A 126 -7.21 -1.62 -11.10
CA PHE A 126 -8.16 -0.86 -10.29
C PHE A 126 -9.21 -0.25 -11.19
N TRP A 127 -10.46 -0.20 -10.76
CA TRP A 127 -11.53 0.41 -11.53
C TRP A 127 -12.56 1.13 -10.68
N ASN A 128 -13.31 2.05 -11.29
CA ASN A 128 -14.55 2.59 -10.75
C ASN A 128 -15.69 2.30 -11.72
N SER A 129 -16.89 2.22 -11.19
CA SER A 129 -18.10 2.08 -11.98
C SER A 129 -19.13 3.12 -11.58
N ASN A 130 -19.84 3.63 -12.57
CA ASN A 130 -20.96 4.53 -12.40
C ASN A 130 -22.16 3.94 -13.11
N LYS A 131 -23.25 3.68 -12.37
CA LYS A 131 -24.45 2.98 -12.86
C LYS A 131 -24.13 1.69 -13.61
N GLY A 132 -23.20 0.90 -13.08
CA GLY A 132 -22.78 -0.39 -13.65
C GLY A 132 -21.82 -0.30 -14.85
N LYS A 133 -21.48 0.91 -15.34
CA LYS A 133 -20.48 1.09 -16.41
C LYS A 133 -19.15 1.51 -15.82
N ILE A 134 -18.08 0.78 -16.15
CA ILE A 134 -16.72 1.18 -15.78
C ILE A 134 -16.39 2.51 -16.49
N ASP A 135 -16.08 3.56 -15.74
CA ASP A 135 -15.75 4.91 -16.26
C ASP A 135 -14.31 5.33 -15.97
N PHE A 136 -13.61 4.60 -15.11
CA PHE A 136 -12.17 4.70 -14.86
C PHE A 136 -11.60 3.29 -14.66
N GLU A 137 -10.47 3.02 -15.32
CA GLU A 137 -9.70 1.80 -15.12
C GLU A 137 -8.22 2.08 -15.33
N THR A 138 -7.40 1.54 -14.43
CA THR A 138 -5.95 1.67 -14.50
C THR A 138 -5.26 0.38 -14.08
N GLU A 139 -4.06 0.18 -14.62
CA GLU A 139 -3.19 -0.94 -14.29
C GLU A 139 -1.82 -0.45 -13.84
N ILE A 140 -1.16 -1.24 -13.00
CA ILE A 140 0.21 -0.98 -12.54
C ILE A 140 0.91 -2.29 -12.21
N THR A 141 2.22 -2.34 -12.40
CA THR A 141 3.05 -3.49 -11.97
C THR A 141 3.25 -3.46 -10.45
N GLN A 142 3.56 -4.61 -9.84
CA GLN A 142 3.91 -4.67 -8.42
C GLN A 142 5.08 -3.74 -8.06
N ALA A 143 6.08 -3.67 -8.94
CA ALA A 143 7.24 -2.79 -8.75
C ALA A 143 6.84 -1.31 -8.76
N GLY A 144 6.07 -0.89 -9.78
CA GLY A 144 5.56 0.48 -9.88
C GLY A 144 4.67 0.85 -8.68
N LEU A 145 3.83 -0.09 -8.24
CA LEU A 145 2.97 0.12 -7.08
C LEU A 145 3.78 0.27 -5.78
N GLY A 146 4.89 -0.46 -5.65
CA GLY A 146 5.84 -0.27 -4.55
C GLY A 146 6.50 1.11 -4.55
N LEU A 147 6.86 1.64 -5.73
CA LEU A 147 7.38 3.00 -5.87
C LEU A 147 6.32 4.04 -5.48
N PHE A 148 5.08 3.86 -5.94
CA PHE A 148 3.96 4.73 -5.62
C PHE A 148 3.62 4.76 -4.13
N LEU A 149 3.57 3.60 -3.47
CA LEU A 149 3.39 3.50 -2.02
C LEU A 149 4.51 4.20 -1.25
N THR A 150 5.75 4.09 -1.72
CA THR A 150 6.90 4.78 -1.12
C THR A 150 6.76 6.29 -1.24
N GLU A 151 6.31 6.78 -2.39
CA GLU A 151 6.09 8.20 -2.63
C GLU A 151 4.95 8.76 -1.75
N ILE A 152 3.83 8.03 -1.62
CA ILE A 152 2.75 8.39 -0.69
C ILE A 152 3.24 8.39 0.76
N GLY A 153 4.02 7.37 1.17
CA GLY A 153 4.58 7.32 2.52
C GLY A 153 5.44 8.55 2.84
N LYS A 154 6.28 8.99 1.89
CA LYS A 154 7.08 10.21 2.02
C LYS A 154 6.22 11.47 2.17
N TYR A 155 5.10 11.56 1.44
CA TYR A 155 4.15 12.66 1.60
C TYR A 155 3.66 12.77 3.06
N TYR A 156 3.29 11.66 3.71
CA TYR A 156 2.86 11.72 5.12
C TYR A 156 3.96 12.14 6.09
N VAL A 157 5.16 11.62 5.91
CA VAL A 157 6.30 11.95 6.78
C VAL A 157 6.70 13.42 6.64
N ASN A 158 6.70 13.95 5.42
CA ASN A 158 7.25 15.26 5.14
C ASN A 158 6.20 16.37 5.18
N GLU A 159 5.00 16.15 4.63
CA GLU A 159 4.00 17.20 4.48
C GLU A 159 2.93 17.17 5.57
N VAL A 160 2.56 15.98 6.04
CA VAL A 160 1.46 15.83 7.02
C VAL A 160 1.99 15.91 8.45
N LYS A 161 3.04 15.14 8.78
CA LYS A 161 3.63 15.12 10.13
C LYS A 161 4.25 16.46 10.53
N GLN A 162 4.90 17.16 9.60
CA GLN A 162 5.51 18.46 9.89
C GLN A 162 4.47 19.55 10.17
N LYS A 163 3.29 19.48 9.54
CA LYS A 163 2.17 20.41 9.80
C LYS A 163 1.45 20.12 11.11
N SER A 164 1.39 18.86 11.54
CA SER A 164 0.72 18.45 12.78
C SER A 164 1.60 18.46 14.04
N ALA A 165 2.93 18.62 13.90
CA ALA A 165 3.85 18.70 15.03
C ALA A 165 5.01 19.70 14.82
N PRO A 166 4.73 21.03 14.77
CA PRO A 166 5.77 22.04 14.59
C PRO A 166 6.77 22.16 15.75
N HIS A 167 6.54 21.49 16.89
CA HIS A 167 7.36 21.60 18.11
C HIS A 167 8.38 20.47 18.29
N LEU A 168 8.36 19.43 17.44
CA LEU A 168 9.29 18.29 17.53
C LEU A 168 10.50 18.41 16.59
N SER A 169 10.62 19.49 15.83
CA SER A 169 11.76 19.80 14.95
C SER A 169 12.88 20.57 15.65
N GLN A 170 12.83 20.71 16.98
CA GLN A 170 13.85 21.38 17.82
C GLN A 170 14.51 20.44 18.85
N LEU A 171 14.35 19.12 18.71
CA LEU A 171 15.11 18.10 19.43
C LEU A 171 15.99 17.34 18.44
#